data_AF-A0A2G6UEX7-F1
#
_entry.id   AF-A0A2G6UEX7-F1
#
_cell.length_a   1.000
_cell.length_b   1.000
_cell.length_c   1.000
_cell.angle_alpha   90.00
_cell.angle_beta   90.00
_cell.angle_gamma   90.00
#
_symmetry.space_group_name_H-M   'P 1'
#
loop_
_entity.id
_entity.type
_entity.pdbx_description
1 polymer ?
#
loop_
_entity_poly.entity_id
_entity_poly.type
_entity_poly.pdbx_seq_one_letter_code
_entity_poly.pdbx_strand_id
1 'polypeptide(L)'
;MKFVKNFPKLILATFFFIFAKNLLQIFFGVIFNSTNKQYDSLILINPLNFSDSTLKLYILYFFLYEMLIIGLSVYLLLYNILFFIIKRFGNKLSLQILYLLLIYNVSIIFFNTPINFFCILIVVILGVLNWYIFKKIIK
;
A
#
# COMPACT_ATOMS: atom_id res chain seq x y z
N MET A 1 16.09 22.72 0.51
CA MET A 1 15.51 22.97 -0.84
C MET A 1 15.09 21.73 -1.63
N LYS A 2 15.88 20.65 -1.74
CA LYS A 2 15.47 19.44 -2.52
C LYS A 2 14.24 18.69 -1.95
N PHE A 3 14.04 18.68 -0.62
CA PHE A 3 12.90 18.01 0.01
C PHE A 3 11.56 18.69 -0.34
N VAL A 4 11.49 20.02 -0.18
CA VAL A 4 10.27 20.81 -0.49
C VAL A 4 9.83 20.62 -1.94
N LYS A 5 10.78 20.53 -2.88
CA LYS A 5 10.48 20.28 -4.30
C LYS A 5 9.98 18.86 -4.58
N ASN A 6 10.38 17.88 -3.76
CA ASN A 6 9.98 16.47 -3.91
C ASN A 6 8.77 16.10 -3.05
N PHE A 7 8.35 16.95 -2.10
CA PHE A 7 7.18 16.72 -1.26
C PHE A 7 5.85 16.55 -2.03
N PRO A 8 5.45 17.42 -2.98
CA PRO A 8 4.23 17.21 -3.76
C PRO A 8 4.30 15.94 -4.63
N LYS A 9 5.50 15.60 -5.11
CA LYS A 9 5.75 14.36 -5.85
C LYS A 9 5.62 13.12 -4.97
N LEU A 10 6.03 13.23 -3.71
CA LEU A 10 5.87 12.19 -2.70
C LEU A 10 4.40 11.94 -2.41
N ILE A 11 3.61 13.00 -2.19
CA ILE A 11 2.16 12.91 -1.99
C ILE A 11 1.52 12.14 -3.17
N LEU A 12 1.85 12.54 -4.40
CA LEU A 12 1.33 11.89 -5.60
C LEU A 12 1.76 10.42 -5.69
N ALA A 13 3.02 10.10 -5.37
CA ALA A 13 3.51 8.72 -5.32
C ALA A 13 2.75 7.87 -4.29
N THR A 14 2.46 8.44 -3.12
CA THR A 14 1.66 7.78 -2.06
C THR A 14 0.26 7.44 -2.55
N PHE A 15 -0.44 8.39 -3.18
CA PHE A 15 -1.78 8.15 -3.70
C PHE A 15 -1.81 7.12 -4.83
N PHE A 16 -0.83 7.15 -5.74
CA PHE A 16 -0.69 6.12 -6.77
C PHE A 16 -0.48 4.73 -6.19
N PHE A 17 0.30 4.63 -5.12
CA PHE A 17 0.54 3.36 -4.44
C PHE A 17 -0.73 2.83 -3.76
N ILE A 18 -1.45 3.68 -3.01
CA ILE A 18 -2.71 3.29 -2.36
C ILE A 18 -3.72 2.81 -3.42
N PHE A 19 -3.84 3.55 -4.53
CA PHE A 19 -4.69 3.15 -5.66
C PHE A 19 -4.32 1.76 -6.19
N ALA A 20 -3.03 1.53 -6.46
CA ALA A 20 -2.54 0.26 -6.99
C ALA A 20 -2.72 -0.91 -6.00
N LYS A 21 -2.43 -0.70 -4.71
CA LYS A 21 -2.65 -1.66 -3.63
C LYS A 21 -4.10 -2.11 -3.63
N ASN A 22 -5.02 -1.15 -3.66
CA ASN A 22 -6.44 -1.43 -3.54
C ASN A 22 -7.02 -2.06 -4.82
N LEU A 23 -6.54 -1.67 -6.00
CA LEU A 23 -6.86 -2.39 -7.24
C LEU A 23 -6.43 -3.85 -7.18
N LEU A 24 -5.22 -4.14 -6.71
CA LEU A 24 -4.74 -5.51 -6.53
C LEU A 24 -5.59 -6.26 -5.50
N GLN A 25 -5.98 -5.60 -4.40
CA GLN A 25 -6.84 -6.19 -3.38
C GLN A 25 -8.23 -6.52 -3.92
N ILE A 26 -8.87 -5.64 -4.70
CA ILE A 26 -10.16 -5.93 -5.34
C ILE A 26 -9.99 -7.06 -6.34
N PHE A 27 -9.01 -6.96 -7.23
CA PHE A 27 -8.79 -7.96 -8.28
C PHE A 27 -8.59 -9.36 -7.68
N PHE A 28 -7.73 -9.47 -6.67
CA PHE A 28 -7.47 -10.76 -6.03
C PHE A 28 -8.55 -11.17 -5.03
N GLY A 29 -9.18 -10.24 -4.32
CA GLY A 29 -10.30 -10.52 -3.43
C GLY A 29 -11.51 -11.09 -4.18
N VAL A 30 -11.78 -10.56 -5.39
CA VAL A 30 -12.84 -11.05 -6.28
C VAL A 30 -12.47 -12.39 -6.92
N ILE A 31 -11.24 -12.54 -7.43
CA ILE A 31 -10.82 -13.78 -8.13
C ILE A 31 -10.75 -14.98 -7.18
N PHE A 32 -10.23 -14.78 -5.97
CA PHE A 32 -10.05 -15.90 -5.03
C PHE A 32 -11.28 -16.17 -4.15
N ASN A 33 -12.39 -15.44 -4.38
CA ASN A 33 -13.69 -15.57 -3.72
C ASN A 33 -13.61 -16.14 -2.31
N SER A 34 -12.84 -15.43 -1.49
CA SER A 34 -12.35 -15.98 -0.24
C SER A 34 -13.41 -15.79 0.84
N THR A 35 -13.99 -16.89 1.33
CA THR A 35 -14.69 -16.92 2.63
C THR A 35 -13.73 -16.64 3.79
N ASN A 36 -12.42 -16.70 3.55
CA ASN A 36 -11.38 -16.31 4.49
C ASN A 36 -11.21 -14.79 4.50
N LYS A 37 -11.59 -14.19 5.64
CA LYS A 37 -11.42 -12.79 6.04
C LYS A 37 -9.98 -12.24 5.99
N GLN A 38 -9.02 -13.04 5.52
CA GLN A 38 -7.58 -12.78 5.50
C GLN A 38 -7.10 -12.03 4.25
N TYR A 39 -7.88 -12.07 3.16
CA TYR A 39 -7.56 -11.31 1.94
C TYR A 39 -8.06 -9.87 2.00
N ASP A 40 -8.99 -9.60 2.93
CA ASP A 40 -9.49 -8.27 3.18
C ASP A 40 -8.47 -7.40 3.94
N SER A 41 -7.58 -8.00 4.71
CA SER A 41 -6.62 -7.32 5.57
C SER A 41 -5.25 -7.07 4.92
N LEU A 42 -5.18 -7.01 3.58
CA LEU A 42 -3.92 -7.04 2.85
C LEU A 42 -2.95 -5.89 3.17
N ILE A 43 -3.40 -4.76 3.76
CA ILE A 43 -2.65 -3.87 4.68
C ILE A 43 -3.68 -2.98 5.39
N LEU A 44 -4.28 -3.47 6.48
CA LEU A 44 -5.40 -2.87 7.23
C LEU A 44 -6.75 -2.86 6.49
N ILE A 45 -7.78 -3.26 7.26
CA ILE A 45 -9.24 -3.06 7.08
C ILE A 45 -10.03 -4.32 6.69
N ASN A 46 -10.85 -4.70 7.67
CA ASN A 46 -11.99 -5.61 7.74
C ASN A 46 -12.55 -6.31 6.49
N PRO A 47 -13.05 -7.56 6.69
CA PRO A 47 -13.75 -8.32 5.68
C PRO A 47 -15.09 -7.73 5.28
N LEU A 48 -15.30 -7.55 3.98
CA LEU A 48 -16.57 -7.10 3.43
C LEU A 48 -17.14 -8.18 2.51
N ASN A 49 -18.31 -8.69 2.90
CA ASN A 49 -19.14 -9.51 2.04
C ASN A 49 -19.65 -8.64 0.88
N PHE A 50 -19.19 -8.92 -0.34
CA PHE A 50 -19.56 -8.19 -1.54
C PHE A 50 -20.99 -8.52 -2.00
N SER A 51 -21.94 -7.61 -1.74
CA SER A 51 -23.21 -7.47 -2.47
C SER A 51 -23.25 -6.14 -3.26
N ASP A 52 -24.11 -5.99 -4.28
CA ASP A 52 -24.14 -4.80 -5.15
C ASP A 52 -24.34 -3.47 -4.38
N SER A 53 -25.05 -3.48 -3.25
CA SER A 53 -25.20 -2.31 -2.38
C SER A 53 -23.94 -1.99 -1.57
N THR A 54 -23.12 -3.00 -1.27
CA THR A 54 -21.83 -2.83 -0.58
C THR A 54 -20.72 -2.28 -1.49
N LEU A 55 -20.80 -2.49 -2.81
CA LEU A 55 -19.77 -2.01 -3.74
C LEU A 55 -19.73 -0.47 -3.82
N LYS A 56 -20.90 0.19 -3.83
CA LYS A 56 -20.99 1.67 -3.78
C LYS A 56 -20.45 2.22 -2.45
N LEU A 57 -20.78 1.57 -1.34
CA LEU A 57 -20.26 1.93 -0.01
C LEU A 57 -18.74 1.71 0.08
N TYR A 58 -18.23 0.65 -0.55
CA TYR A 58 -16.80 0.37 -0.63
C TYR A 58 -16.04 1.43 -1.44
N ILE A 59 -16.57 1.86 -2.59
CA ILE A 59 -15.97 2.95 -3.38
C ILE A 59 -15.91 4.25 -2.58
N LEU A 60 -16.98 4.58 -1.83
CA LEU A 60 -17.01 5.75 -0.98
C LEU A 60 -16.01 5.65 0.17
N TYR A 61 -15.95 4.50 0.84
CA TYR A 61 -14.99 4.22 1.91
C TYR A 61 -13.54 4.28 1.41
N PHE A 62 -13.26 3.71 0.24
CA PHE A 62 -11.97 3.77 -0.43
C PHE A 62 -11.50 5.22 -0.67
N PHE A 63 -12.38 6.05 -1.24
CA PHE A 63 -12.03 7.45 -1.53
C PHE A 63 -11.92 8.34 -0.29
N LEU A 64 -12.83 8.20 0.68
CA LEU A 64 -12.85 9.10 1.84
C LEU A 64 -11.94 8.63 2.96
N TYR A 65 -11.90 7.33 3.25
CA TYR A 65 -11.20 6.81 4.41
C TYR A 65 -9.77 6.37 4.06
N GLU A 66 -9.59 5.50 3.08
CA GLU A 66 -8.25 5.00 2.75
C GLU A 66 -7.37 6.04 2.07
N MET A 67 -7.91 6.75 1.06
CA MET A 67 -7.16 7.77 0.33
C MET A 67 -6.90 9.01 1.19
N LEU A 68 -7.94 9.66 1.74
CA LEU A 68 -7.74 10.92 2.47
C LEU A 68 -7.23 10.70 3.89
N ILE A 69 -7.93 9.93 4.72
CA ILE A 69 -7.60 9.83 6.15
C ILE A 69 -6.33 9.01 6.35
N ILE A 70 -6.31 7.74 5.92
CA ILE A 70 -5.14 6.87 6.13
C ILE A 70 -3.98 7.28 5.22
N GLY A 71 -4.28 7.68 3.98
CA GLY A 71 -3.26 8.09 3.02
C GLY A 71 -2.43 9.28 3.50
N LEU A 72 -3.07 10.32 4.04
CA LEU A 72 -2.36 11.50 4.54
C LEU A 72 -1.73 11.29 5.92
N SER A 73 -2.34 10.48 6.78
CA SER A 73 -1.80 10.25 8.14
C SER A 73 -0.70 9.19 8.15
N VAL A 74 -1.03 7.94 7.82
CA VAL A 74 -0.12 6.79 7.99
C VAL A 74 0.78 6.62 6.76
N TYR A 75 0.20 6.52 5.56
CA TYR A 75 1.00 6.22 4.37
C TYR A 75 1.97 7.34 4.03
N LEU A 76 1.57 8.61 4.17
CA LEU A 76 2.49 9.73 3.93
C LEU A 76 3.68 9.69 4.89
N LEU A 77 3.47 9.38 6.18
CA LEU A 77 4.55 9.20 7.15
C LEU A 77 5.50 8.08 6.74
N LEU A 78 4.96 6.92 6.33
CA LEU A 78 5.75 5.80 5.83
C LEU A 78 6.56 6.21 4.58
N TYR A 79 5.94 6.88 3.63
CA TYR A 79 6.61 7.36 2.42
C TYR A 79 7.70 8.40 2.70
N ASN A 80 7.52 9.24 3.72
CA ASN A 80 8.58 10.15 4.16
C ASN A 80 9.79 9.39 4.68
N ILE A 81 9.60 8.34 5.50
CA ILE A 81 10.68 7.48 5.98
C ILE A 81 11.40 6.82 4.80
N LEU A 82 10.65 6.21 3.89
CA LEU A 82 11.18 5.59 2.67
C LEU A 82 11.99 6.58 1.82
N PHE A 83 11.50 7.82 1.67
CA PHE A 83 12.19 8.86 0.94
C PHE A 83 13.56 9.19 1.54
N PHE A 84 13.66 9.31 2.86
CA PHE A 84 14.94 9.55 3.52
C PHE A 84 15.91 8.38 3.34
N ILE A 85 15.42 7.14 3.42
CA ILE A 85 16.21 5.94 3.16
C ILE A 85 16.75 5.96 1.73
N ILE A 86 15.89 6.18 0.73
CA ILE A 86 16.26 6.22 -0.68
C ILE A 86 17.24 7.35 -0.98
N LYS A 87 17.06 8.52 -0.36
CA LYS A 87 17.98 9.65 -0.54
C LYS A 87 19.39 9.34 -0.02
N ARG A 88 19.51 8.49 1.01
CA ARG A 88 20.80 8.09 1.59
C ARG A 88 21.44 6.90 0.86
N PHE A 89 20.66 5.89 0.51
CA PHE A 89 21.17 4.61 -0.01
C PHE A 89 20.92 4.39 -1.52
N GLY A 90 20.24 5.32 -2.17
CA GLY A 90 19.81 5.25 -3.57
C GLY A 90 18.48 4.51 -3.76
N ASN A 91 17.82 4.75 -4.88
CA ASN A 91 16.56 4.07 -5.23
C ASN A 91 16.83 2.68 -5.81
N LYS A 92 17.05 1.69 -4.93
CA LYS A 92 17.26 0.28 -5.30
C LYS A 92 15.96 -0.50 -5.17
N LEU A 93 15.70 -1.42 -6.11
CA LEU A 93 14.53 -2.29 -6.08
C LEU A 93 14.46 -3.11 -4.78
N SER A 94 15.60 -3.65 -4.35
CA SER A 94 15.69 -4.45 -3.11
C SER A 94 15.29 -3.66 -1.87
N LEU A 95 15.63 -2.37 -1.79
CA LEU A 95 15.23 -1.51 -0.66
C LEU A 95 13.71 -1.31 -0.62
N GLN A 96 13.08 -1.14 -1.78
CA GLN A 96 11.64 -0.93 -1.90
C GLN A 96 10.85 -2.17 -1.46
N ILE A 97 11.27 -3.34 -1.93
CA ILE A 97 10.65 -4.62 -1.54
C ILE A 97 10.88 -4.89 -0.05
N LEU A 98 12.11 -4.73 0.45
CA LEU A 98 12.44 -4.98 1.85
C LEU A 98 11.68 -4.04 2.78
N TYR A 99 11.53 -2.77 2.39
CA TYR A 99 10.75 -1.79 3.15
C TYR A 99 9.28 -2.21 3.31
N LEU A 100 8.65 -2.65 2.22
CA LEU A 100 7.25 -3.12 2.29
C LEU A 100 7.11 -4.46 3.04
N LEU A 101 8.08 -5.37 2.92
CA LEU A 101 8.09 -6.60 3.70
C LEU A 101 8.21 -6.32 5.21
N LEU A 102 8.99 -5.32 5.61
CA LEU A 102 9.05 -4.90 7.01
C LEU A 102 7.70 -4.38 7.49
N ILE A 103 7.04 -3.51 6.72
CA ILE A 103 5.69 -3.01 7.05
C ILE A 103 4.71 -4.19 7.17
N TYR A 104 4.76 -5.14 6.25
CA TYR A 104 3.91 -6.33 6.28
C TYR A 104 4.15 -7.17 7.55
N ASN A 105 5.40 -7.43 7.92
CA ASN A 105 5.76 -8.15 9.13
C ASN A 105 5.30 -7.41 10.41
N VAL A 106 5.48 -6.09 10.47
CA VAL A 106 4.96 -5.28 11.58
C VAL A 106 3.44 -5.40 11.67
N SER A 107 2.75 -5.37 10.53
CA SER A 107 1.30 -5.52 10.47
C SER A 107 0.85 -6.89 11.00
N ILE A 108 1.53 -7.97 10.59
CA ILE A 108 1.28 -9.33 11.09
C ILE A 108 1.38 -9.39 12.62
N ILE A 109 2.45 -8.84 13.18
CA ILE A 109 2.70 -8.87 14.62
C ILE A 109 1.63 -8.05 15.37
N PHE A 110 1.33 -6.85 14.89
CA PHE A 110 0.40 -5.94 15.57
C PHE A 110 -1.05 -6.44 15.54
N PHE A 111 -1.49 -7.04 14.42
CA PHE A 111 -2.85 -7.54 14.25
C PHE A 111 -3.00 -9.03 14.58
N ASN A 112 -1.91 -9.70 15.00
CA ASN A 112 -1.86 -11.13 15.26
C ASN A 112 -2.47 -11.97 14.12
N THR A 113 -2.12 -11.64 12.87
CA THR A 113 -2.64 -12.32 11.68
C THR A 113 -1.65 -13.37 11.19
N PRO A 114 -2.12 -14.52 10.64
CA PRO A 114 -1.21 -15.52 10.11
C PRO A 114 -0.50 -15.02 8.85
N ILE A 115 0.74 -15.49 8.66
CA ILE A 115 1.52 -15.20 7.45
C ILE A 115 0.80 -15.81 6.26
N ASN A 116 0.61 -15.01 5.21
CA ASN A 116 0.02 -15.44 3.96
C ASN A 116 1.02 -15.25 2.82
N PHE A 117 1.48 -16.35 2.23
CA PHE A 117 2.43 -16.34 1.10
C PHE A 117 1.92 -15.54 -0.10
N PHE A 118 0.61 -15.49 -0.29
CA PHE A 118 0.01 -14.69 -1.35
C PHE A 118 0.19 -13.18 -1.11
N CYS A 119 0.07 -12.74 0.15
CA CYS A 119 0.33 -11.35 0.52
C CYS A 119 1.80 -10.97 0.28
N ILE A 120 2.74 -11.90 0.49
CA ILE A 120 4.16 -11.69 0.18
C ILE A 120 4.34 -11.41 -1.32
N LEU A 121 3.67 -12.17 -2.19
CA LEU A 121 3.72 -11.95 -3.63
C LEU A 121 3.17 -10.56 -4.03
N ILE A 122 2.05 -10.15 -3.44
CA ILE A 122 1.48 -8.81 -3.66
C ILE A 122 2.45 -7.71 -3.18
N VAL A 123 3.06 -7.90 -2.02
CA VAL A 123 4.06 -6.97 -1.47
C VAL A 123 5.25 -6.82 -2.43
N VAL A 124 5.70 -7.90 -3.06
CA VAL A 124 6.78 -7.85 -4.07
C VAL A 124 6.33 -7.05 -5.30
N ILE A 125 5.13 -7.31 -5.84
CA ILE A 125 4.57 -6.55 -6.97
C ILE A 125 4.50 -5.06 -6.65
N LEU A 126 3.96 -4.72 -5.47
CA LEU A 126 3.86 -3.35 -4.98
C LEU A 126 5.24 -2.71 -4.78
N GLY A 127 6.25 -3.46 -4.35
CA GLY A 127 7.63 -2.98 -4.24
C GLY A 127 8.25 -2.63 -5.59
N VAL A 128 8.00 -3.44 -6.62
CA VAL A 128 8.42 -3.16 -8.00
C VAL A 128 7.74 -1.89 -8.52
N LEU A 129 6.43 -1.77 -8.32
CA LEU A 129 5.66 -0.59 -8.70
C LEU A 129 6.17 0.67 -7.98
N ASN A 130 6.45 0.57 -6.68
CA ASN A 130 6.95 1.69 -5.89
C ASN A 130 8.35 2.14 -6.35
N TRP A 131 9.25 1.19 -6.63
CA TRP A 131 10.56 1.49 -7.22
C TRP A 131 10.44 2.27 -8.53
N TYR A 132 9.55 1.83 -9.43
CA TYR A 132 9.31 2.48 -10.70
C TYR A 132 8.76 3.91 -10.52
N ILE A 133 7.79 4.09 -9.61
CA ILE A 133 7.22 5.41 -9.29
C ILE A 133 8.31 6.35 -8.76
N PHE A 134 9.11 5.91 -7.79
CA PHE A 134 10.21 6.72 -7.27
C PHE A 134 11.21 7.06 -8.38
N LYS A 135 11.56 6.12 -9.26
CA LYS A 135 12.49 6.37 -10.37
C LYS A 135 11.95 7.39 -11.37
N LYS A 136 10.65 7.37 -11.64
CA LYS A 136 10.01 8.22 -12.65
C LYS A 136 9.66 9.62 -12.12
N ILE A 137 9.13 9.69 -10.91
CA ILE A 137 8.54 10.91 -10.35
C ILE A 137 9.52 11.63 -9.42
N ILE A 138 10.20 10.88 -8.56
CA ILE A 138 11.05 11.41 -7.48
C ILE A 138 12.53 11.29 -7.88
N LYS A 139 13.01 12.29 -8.64
CA LYS A 139 14.44 12.47 -8.94
C LYS A 139 15.18 13.13 -7.78
#